data_AF-A0A1H9V3G1-F1
#
_entry.id   AF-A0A1H9V3G1-F1
#
_cell.length_a   1.000
_cell.length_b   1.000
_cell.length_c   1.000
_cell.angle_alpha   90.00
_cell.angle_beta   90.00
_cell.angle_gamma   90.00
#
_symmetry.space_group_name_H-M   'P 1'
#
loop_
_entity.id
_entity.type
_entity.pdbx_description
1 polymer ?
#
loop_
_entity_poly.entity_id
_entity_poly.type
_entity_poly.pdbx_seq_one_letter_code
_entity_poly.pdbx_strand_id
1 'polypeptide(L)'
;MWRETTDESHQPVLEIAEIWAVGARADSEIYDEIVHRVRQLKESRHPHARALADVIKELGRFYGGVGAHPEPSLTHALPPWLVEALENQLHLSSEKIQTLNEDEAKQLLIEHWTKPPQ
;
A
#
# COMPACT_ATOMS: atom_id res chain seq x y z
N MET A 1 0.07 -9.07 4.97
CA MET A 1 0.71 -9.69 6.17
C MET A 1 1.66 -8.66 6.75
N TRP A 2 1.90 -8.67 8.06
CA TRP A 2 2.80 -7.70 8.69
C TRP A 2 3.65 -8.37 9.77
N ARG A 3 4.83 -7.80 10.01
CA ARG A 3 5.76 -8.23 11.06
C ARG A 3 6.42 -7.01 11.70
N GLU A 4 6.64 -7.10 12.99
CA GLU A 4 7.45 -6.14 13.75
C GLU A 4 8.90 -6.66 13.82
N THR A 5 9.85 -5.80 13.44
CA THR A 5 11.30 -6.04 13.55
C THR A 5 11.94 -4.88 14.30
N THR A 6 13.23 -5.01 14.65
CA THR A 6 14.01 -3.92 15.24
C THR A 6 15.18 -3.62 14.32
N ASP A 7 15.45 -2.34 14.07
CA ASP A 7 16.63 -1.92 13.32
C ASP A 7 17.91 -2.01 14.16
N GLU A 8 19.05 -1.66 13.57
CA GLU A 8 20.37 -1.68 14.23
C GLU A 8 20.43 -0.74 15.46
N SER A 9 19.54 0.26 15.52
CA SER A 9 19.40 1.21 16.63
C SER A 9 18.34 0.77 17.66
N HIS A 10 17.85 -0.47 17.57
CA HIS A 10 16.81 -1.04 18.42
C HIS A 10 15.49 -0.26 18.38
N GLN A 11 15.20 0.45 17.29
CA GLN A 11 13.90 1.08 17.07
C GLN A 11 12.94 0.09 16.41
N PRO A 12 11.67 0.02 16.85
CA PRO A 12 10.69 -0.87 16.26
C PRO A 12 10.34 -0.41 14.84
N VAL A 13 10.46 -1.32 13.88
CA VAL A 13 10.13 -1.13 12.46
C VAL A 13 8.93 -2.02 12.12
N LEU A 14 7.89 -1.40 11.55
CA LEU A 14 6.69 -2.10 11.08
C LEU A 14 6.81 -2.39 9.57
N GLU A 15 6.98 -3.65 9.21
CA GLU A 15 7.00 -4.10 7.82
C GLU A 15 5.59 -4.51 7.39
N ILE A 16 5.04 -3.87 6.36
CA ILE A 16 3.74 -4.20 5.76
C ILE A 16 3.99 -4.81 4.38
N ALA A 17 3.64 -6.08 4.21
CA ALA A 17 3.76 -6.79 2.95
C ALA A 17 2.38 -7.05 2.34
N GLU A 18 2.23 -6.65 1.07
CA GLU A 18 1.13 -7.06 0.21
C GLU A 18 1.38 -8.49 -0.29
N ILE A 19 0.34 -9.32 -0.25
CA ILE A 19 0.41 -10.70 -0.75
C ILE A 19 -0.15 -10.70 -2.17
N TRP A 20 0.72 -10.95 -3.13
CA TRP A 20 0.37 -11.13 -4.53
C TRP A 20 0.35 -12.63 -4.86
N ALA A 21 -0.75 -13.12 -5.42
CA ALA A 21 -0.83 -14.48 -5.94
C ALA A 21 -0.17 -14.52 -7.33
N VAL A 22 0.81 -15.40 -7.54
CA VAL A 22 1.34 -15.70 -8.88
C VAL A 22 1.30 -17.21 -9.09
N GLY A 23 0.40 -17.69 -9.96
CA GLY A 23 0.25 -19.12 -10.30
C GLY A 23 -1.19 -19.61 -10.39
N ALA A 24 -1.38 -20.94 -10.50
CA ALA A 24 -2.67 -21.60 -10.79
C ALA A 24 -3.71 -21.60 -9.63
N ARG A 25 -3.45 -20.87 -8.54
CA ARG A 25 -4.40 -20.75 -7.44
C ARG A 25 -5.24 -19.51 -7.63
N ALA A 26 -6.56 -19.66 -7.49
CA ALA A 26 -7.44 -18.51 -7.47
C ALA A 26 -7.15 -17.66 -6.23
N ASP A 27 -7.18 -16.34 -6.36
CA ASP A 27 -6.96 -15.39 -5.25
C ASP A 27 -7.77 -15.76 -4.01
N SER A 28 -9.01 -16.23 -4.20
CA SER A 28 -9.91 -16.69 -3.14
C SER A 28 -9.32 -17.78 -2.25
N GLU A 29 -8.56 -18.72 -2.81
CA GLU A 29 -7.95 -19.83 -2.04
C GLU A 29 -6.86 -19.32 -1.09
N ILE A 30 -6.13 -18.28 -1.49
CA ILE A 30 -5.11 -17.63 -0.66
C ILE A 30 -5.77 -16.79 0.43
N TYR A 31 -6.84 -16.07 0.09
CA TYR A 31 -7.63 -15.34 1.08
C TYR A 31 -8.19 -16.27 2.16
N ASP A 32 -8.78 -17.40 1.76
CA ASP A 32 -9.33 -18.39 2.69
C ASP A 32 -8.26 -18.98 3.60
N GLU A 33 -7.08 -19.29 3.06
CA GLU A 33 -5.95 -19.80 3.84
C GLU A 33 -5.44 -18.77 4.87
N ILE A 34 -5.29 -17.50 4.46
CA ILE A 34 -4.83 -16.44 5.35
C ILE A 34 -5.87 -16.17 6.44
N VAL A 35 -7.16 -16.13 6.10
CA VAL A 35 -8.25 -16.01 7.07
C VAL A 35 -8.22 -17.17 8.07
N HIS A 36 -7.99 -18.39 7.60
CA HIS A 36 -7.86 -19.57 8.46
C HIS A 36 -6.69 -19.47 9.42
N ARG A 37 -5.49 -19.09 8.94
CA ARG A 37 -4.29 -18.90 9.75
C ARG A 37 -4.48 -17.81 10.81
N VAL A 38 -5.11 -16.69 10.44
CA VAL A 38 -5.41 -15.60 11.39
C VAL A 38 -6.40 -16.06 12.47
N ARG A 39 -7.43 -16.85 12.10
CA ARG A 39 -8.37 -17.42 13.07
C ARG A 39 -7.65 -18.36 14.04
N GLN A 40 -6.78 -19.25 13.57
CA GLN A 40 -5.99 -20.15 14.42
C GLN A 40 -5.05 -19.38 15.37
N LEU A 41 -4.42 -18.31 14.91
CA LEU A 41 -3.58 -17.45 15.76
C LEU A 41 -4.37 -16.77 16.88
N LYS A 42 -5.61 -16.35 16.60
CA LYS A 42 -6.53 -15.80 17.60
C LYS A 42 -6.96 -16.85 18.63
N GLU A 43 -7.26 -18.07 18.18
CA GLU A 43 -7.71 -19.18 19.04
C GLU A 43 -6.59 -19.71 19.94
N SER A 44 -5.36 -19.79 19.42
CA SER A 44 -4.18 -20.24 20.15
C SER A 44 -3.66 -19.24 21.19
N ARG A 45 -4.27 -18.05 21.31
CA ARG A 45 -3.80 -16.93 22.16
C ARG A 45 -2.29 -16.73 22.07
N HIS A 46 -1.75 -16.82 20.86
CA HIS A 46 -0.32 -16.73 20.65
C HIS A 46 0.20 -15.40 21.22
N PRO A 47 1.26 -15.38 22.03
CA PRO A 47 1.68 -14.19 22.77
C PRO A 47 2.05 -12.99 21.88
N HIS A 48 2.37 -13.25 20.60
CA HIS A 48 2.68 -12.24 19.58
C HIS A 48 1.49 -11.86 18.67
N ALA A 49 0.33 -12.51 18.81
CA ALA A 49 -0.86 -12.18 18.02
C ALA A 49 -1.62 -11.04 18.70
N ARG A 50 -1.41 -9.81 18.22
CA ARG A 50 -2.06 -8.61 18.72
C ARG A 50 -3.06 -8.07 17.71
N ALA A 51 -4.18 -7.53 18.19
CA ALA A 51 -5.10 -6.83 17.30
C ALA A 51 -4.45 -5.54 16.80
N LEU A 52 -4.54 -5.29 15.50
CA LEU A 52 -3.95 -4.10 14.87
C LEU A 52 -4.43 -2.80 15.53
N ALA A 53 -5.70 -2.74 15.93
CA ALA A 53 -6.27 -1.59 16.63
C ALA A 53 -5.54 -1.27 17.95
N ASP A 54 -5.10 -2.29 18.69
CA ASP A 54 -4.37 -2.11 19.94
C ASP A 54 -2.94 -1.61 19.69
N VAL A 55 -2.30 -2.10 18.61
CA VAL A 55 -0.97 -1.64 18.18
C VAL A 55 -1.02 -0.19 17.72
N ILE A 56 -2.01 0.20 16.91
CA ILE A 56 -2.21 1.59 16.45
C ILE A 56 -2.44 2.52 17.65
N LYS A 57 -3.25 2.09 18.63
CA LYS A 57 -3.53 2.87 19.84
C LYS A 57 -2.28 3.07 20.70
N GLU A 58 -1.41 2.06 20.77
CA GLU A 58 -0.14 2.13 21.48
C GLU A 58 0.84 3.08 20.79
N LEU A 59 1.03 2.93 19.46
CA LEU A 59 1.87 3.83 18.67
C LEU A 59 1.36 5.28 18.75
N GLY A 60 0.06 5.51 18.61
CA GLY A 60 -0.54 6.84 18.71
C GLY A 60 -0.35 7.50 20.09
N ARG A 61 -0.15 6.71 21.15
CA ARG A 61 0.20 7.21 22.49
C ARG A 61 1.67 7.58 22.62
N PHE A 62 2.58 6.83 21.99
CA PHE A 62 4.02 7.07 22.08
C PHE A 62 4.48 8.32 21.32
N TYR A 63 3.84 8.66 20.20
CA TYR A 63 4.23 9.81 19.37
C TYR A 63 3.63 11.16 19.79
N GLY A 64 3.11 11.28 21.02
CA GLY A 64 2.80 12.58 21.61
C GLY A 64 1.89 13.46 20.75
N GLY A 65 0.75 12.93 20.32
CA GLY A 65 -0.20 13.68 19.50
C GLY A 65 0.34 13.95 18.10
N VAL A 66 -0.11 13.16 17.14
CA VAL A 66 0.06 13.47 15.72
C VAL A 66 -0.65 14.80 15.47
N GLY A 67 0.09 15.91 15.55
CA GLY A 67 -0.40 17.22 15.17
C GLY A 67 -0.65 17.19 13.68
N ALA A 68 -1.92 17.07 13.28
CA ALA A 68 -2.31 17.17 11.88
C ALA A 68 -1.81 18.51 11.34
N HIS A 69 -0.80 18.48 10.49
CA HIS A 69 -0.47 19.64 9.69
C HIS A 69 -1.57 19.82 8.63
N PRO A 70 -2.00 21.06 8.37
CA PRO A 70 -2.94 21.31 7.29
C PRO A 70 -2.38 20.70 6.01
N GLU A 71 -3.25 20.03 5.26
CA GLU A 71 -2.88 19.42 3.99
C GLU A 71 -2.21 20.48 3.11
N PRO A 72 -1.00 20.22 2.58
CA PRO A 72 -0.38 21.15 1.65
C PRO A 72 -1.37 21.37 0.51
N SER A 73 -1.62 22.63 0.15
CA SER A 73 -2.51 22.97 -0.95
C SER A 73 -2.10 22.15 -2.17
N LEU A 74 -2.99 21.25 -2.60
CA LEU A 74 -2.83 20.42 -3.78
C LEU A 74 -2.50 21.36 -4.95
N THR A 75 -1.22 21.41 -5.30
CA THR A 75 -0.82 22.03 -6.55
C THR A 75 -1.54 21.25 -7.63
N HIS A 76 -2.24 21.92 -8.55
CA HIS A 76 -2.95 21.29 -9.69
C HIS A 76 -2.01 20.54 -10.67
N ALA A 77 -0.75 20.32 -10.29
CA ALA A 77 0.19 19.52 -11.04
C ALA A 77 -0.01 18.05 -10.72
N LEU A 78 0.04 17.21 -11.75
CA LEU A 78 0.05 15.76 -11.60
C LEU A 78 1.16 15.35 -10.62
N PRO A 79 0.90 14.40 -9.71
CA PRO A 79 1.92 13.92 -8.79
C PRO A 79 3.14 13.35 -9.55
N PRO A 80 4.37 13.52 -9.05
CA PRO A 80 5.59 13.13 -9.77
C PRO A 80 5.63 11.66 -10.21
N TRP A 81 5.13 10.75 -9.36
CA TRP A 81 5.06 9.32 -9.68
C TRP A 81 4.13 9.04 -10.88
N LEU A 82 3.07 9.84 -11.06
CA LEU A 82 2.11 9.69 -12.14
C LEU A 82 2.72 10.16 -13.46
N VAL A 83 3.45 11.27 -13.43
CA VAL A 83 4.23 11.74 -14.60
C VAL A 83 5.25 10.69 -15.02
N GLU A 84 6.05 10.17 -14.08
CA GLU A 84 7.05 9.15 -14.34
C GLU A 84 6.44 7.87 -14.94
N ALA A 85 5.30 7.42 -14.43
CA ALA A 85 4.60 6.25 -14.96
C ALA A 85 4.07 6.48 -16.38
N LEU A 86 3.50 7.66 -16.67
CA LEU A 86 3.02 8.03 -18.01
C LEU A 86 4.16 8.12 -19.05
N GLU A 87 5.32 8.63 -18.65
CA GLU A 87 6.51 8.70 -19.52
C GLU A 87 7.13 7.33 -19.76
N ASN A 88 7.31 6.53 -18.70
CA ASN A 88 8.06 5.29 -18.79
C ASN A 88 7.22 4.11 -19.33
N GLN A 89 5.92 4.07 -19.03
CA GLN A 89 5.07 2.92 -19.38
C GLN A 89 4.19 3.17 -20.61
N LEU A 90 3.65 4.39 -20.73
CA LEU A 90 2.83 4.78 -21.89
C LEU A 90 3.61 5.58 -22.95
N HIS A 91 4.88 5.91 -22.69
CA HIS A 91 5.74 6.69 -23.59
C HIS A 91 5.08 7.99 -24.06
N LEU A 92 4.31 8.63 -23.17
CA LEU A 92 3.68 9.92 -23.46
C LEU A 92 4.72 11.04 -23.40
N SER A 93 4.61 11.99 -24.32
CA SER A 93 5.46 13.19 -24.30
C SER A 93 5.04 14.11 -23.16
N SER A 94 6.00 14.87 -22.62
CA SER A 94 5.76 15.85 -21.54
C SER A 94 4.67 16.87 -21.90
N GLU A 95 4.59 17.29 -23.17
CA GLU A 95 3.51 18.16 -23.66
C GLU A 95 2.12 17.54 -23.49
N LYS A 96 1.98 16.25 -23.79
CA LYS A 96 0.71 15.54 -23.67
C LYS A 96 0.35 15.30 -22.21
N ILE A 97 1.35 15.03 -21.35
CA ILE A 97 1.13 14.85 -19.92
C ILE A 97 0.64 16.13 -19.25
N GLN A 98 1.16 17.29 -19.65
CA GLN A 98 0.73 18.59 -19.11
C GLN A 98 -0.72 18.95 -19.48
N THR A 99 -1.28 18.34 -20.52
CA THR A 99 -2.69 18.56 -20.90
C THR A 99 -3.67 17.66 -20.15
N LEU A 100 -3.17 16.63 -19.46
CA LEU A 100 -4.02 15.67 -18.74
C LEU A 100 -4.38 16.21 -17.36
N ASN A 101 -5.64 16.04 -16.98
CA ASN A 101 -6.02 16.14 -15.58
C ASN A 101 -5.67 14.83 -14.84
N GLU A 102 -5.73 14.86 -13.50
CA GLU A 102 -5.34 13.74 -12.66
C GLU A 102 -6.18 12.48 -12.89
N ASP A 103 -7.48 12.62 -13.13
CA ASP A 103 -8.38 11.49 -13.35
C ASP A 103 -8.14 10.84 -14.72
N GLU A 104 -7.92 11.63 -15.77
CA GLU A 104 -7.56 11.15 -17.10
C GLU A 104 -6.22 10.42 -17.10
N ALA A 105 -5.23 10.97 -16.40
CA ALA A 105 -3.91 10.38 -16.24
C ALA A 105 -3.99 9.01 -15.53
N LYS A 106 -4.78 8.91 -14.45
CA LYS A 106 -5.04 7.65 -13.74
C LYS A 106 -5.75 6.63 -14.63
N GLN A 107 -6.77 7.07 -15.38
CA GLN A 107 -7.54 6.19 -16.25
C GLN A 107 -6.66 5.54 -17.33
N LEU A 108 -5.72 6.30 -17.92
CA LEU A 108 -4.78 5.78 -18.91
C LEU A 108 -3.87 4.66 -18.35
N LEU A 109 -3.39 4.81 -17.11
CA LEU A 109 -2.60 3.76 -16.45
C LEU A 109 -3.43 2.53 -16.12
N ILE A 110 -4.66 2.72 -15.63
CA ILE A 110 -5.58 1.61 -15.34
C ILE A 110 -5.86 0.81 -16.60
N GLU A 111 -6.14 1.48 -17.73
CA GLU A 111 -6.36 0.83 -19.02
C GLU A 111 -5.12 0.09 -19.54
N HIS A 112 -3.93 0.59 -19.25
CA HIS A 112 -2.67 -0.06 -19.59
C HIS A 112 -2.45 -1.33 -18.74
N TRP A 113 -2.64 -1.26 -17.43
CA TRP A 113 -2.42 -2.38 -16.50
C TRP A 113 -3.51 -3.46 -16.56
N THR A 114 -4.72 -3.12 -16.99
CA THR A 114 -5.82 -4.09 -17.13
C THR A 114 -5.79 -4.88 -18.43
N LYS A 115 -4.93 -4.51 -19.39
CA LYS A 115 -4.73 -5.30 -20.62
C LYS A 115 -3.64 -6.35 -20.40
N PRO A 116 -3.90 -7.65 -20.67
CA PRO A 116 -2.86 -8.67 -20.58
C PRO A 116 -1.75 -8.38 -21.60
N PRO A 117 -0.48 -8.67 -21.28
CA PRO A 117 0.62 -8.48 -22.21
C PRO A 117 0.39 -9.33 -23.47
N GLN A 118 0.49 -8.70 -24.65
CA GLN A 118 0.50 -9.39 -25.94
C GLN A 118 1.86 -10.04 -26.20
#